data_AF-A0A7J9P202-F1
#
_entry.id   AF-A0A7J9P202-F1
#
_cell.length_a   1.000
_cell.length_b   1.000
_cell.length_c   1.000
_cell.angle_alpha   90.00
_cell.angle_beta   90.00
_cell.angle_gamma   90.00
#
_symmetry.space_group_name_H-M   'P 1'
#
loop_
_entity.id
_entity.type
_entity.pdbx_description
1 polymer ?
#
loop_
_entity_poly.entity_id
_entity_poly.type
_entity_poly.pdbx_seq_one_letter_code
_entity_poly.pdbx_strand_id
1 'polypeptide(L)'
;MPDKDVETIEDLIYYQYAKIIAKSASRDGKKKNYGFIKRKFLDLKSGKISWSDILREDMQFIESEKVCIYCGATENLTKDHIIPKSISINERCKTCDAVQGVHNIIWACKSCNSKKGTKGLYEVYRDIYPDEKKFFDKIPPLLEKKYLKIVYRCCNCADKLCNEIDPKTGSVLDIDESLNEFK
;
A
#
# COMPACT_ATOMS: atom_id res chain seq x y z
N MET A 1 -4.02 16.76 3.35
CA MET A 1 -3.75 16.98 1.92
C MET A 1 -2.34 16.57 1.61
N PRO A 2 -2.14 15.83 0.51
CA PRO A 2 -0.82 15.63 -0.06
C PRO A 2 -0.24 16.98 -0.54
N ASP A 3 1.02 16.97 -0.93
CA ASP A 3 1.68 18.14 -1.51
C ASP A 3 0.91 18.65 -2.74
N LYS A 4 0.98 19.95 -3.05
CA LYS A 4 0.33 20.51 -4.25
C LYS A 4 0.80 19.84 -5.55
N ASP A 5 2.00 19.26 -5.52
CA ASP A 5 2.63 18.60 -6.66
C ASP A 5 2.17 17.13 -6.81
N VAL A 6 1.23 16.66 -5.99
CA VAL A 6 0.62 15.32 -6.03
C VAL A 6 -0.75 15.43 -6.68
N GLU A 7 -0.82 15.06 -7.95
CA GLU A 7 -2.00 15.29 -8.80
C GLU A 7 -2.61 13.97 -9.29
N THR A 8 -1.80 12.93 -9.46
CA THR A 8 -2.22 11.65 -10.03
C THR A 8 -2.16 10.49 -9.03
N ILE A 9 -2.76 9.35 -9.38
CA ILE A 9 -2.62 8.10 -8.63
C ILE A 9 -1.15 7.70 -8.48
N GLU A 10 -0.36 7.81 -9.56
CA GLU A 10 1.08 7.56 -9.50
C GLU A 10 1.78 8.48 -8.49
N ASP A 11 1.48 9.78 -8.52
CA ASP A 11 2.07 10.73 -7.58
C ASP A 11 1.73 10.38 -6.14
N LEU A 12 0.47 10.01 -5.88
CA LEU A 12 0.01 9.67 -4.55
C LEU A 12 0.71 8.41 -4.02
N ILE A 13 0.88 7.39 -4.88
CA ILE A 13 1.65 6.18 -4.56
C ILE A 13 3.10 6.55 -4.22
N TYR A 14 3.78 7.33 -5.06
CA TYR A 14 5.16 7.77 -4.78
C TYR A 14 5.27 8.63 -3.53
N TYR A 15 4.29 9.48 -3.26
CA TYR A 15 4.27 10.33 -2.07
C TYR A 15 4.12 9.49 -0.78
N GLN A 16 3.23 8.48 -0.76
CA GLN A 16 3.15 7.55 0.36
C GLN A 16 4.45 6.75 0.52
N TYR A 17 5.02 6.26 -0.59
CA TYR A 17 6.31 5.55 -0.53
C TYR A 17 7.43 6.43 0.03
N ALA A 18 7.49 7.70 -0.35
CA ALA A 18 8.45 8.68 0.18
C ALA A 18 8.28 8.92 1.69
N LYS A 19 7.03 8.94 2.20
CA LYS A 19 6.76 9.00 3.65
C LYS A 19 7.32 7.78 4.38
N ILE A 20 7.22 6.59 3.78
CA ILE A 20 7.81 5.37 4.35
C ILE A 20 9.34 5.46 4.38
N ILE A 21 9.98 5.91 3.29
CA ILE A 21 11.45 6.13 3.26
C ILE A 21 11.87 7.09 4.37
N ALA A 22 11.15 8.20 4.53
CA ALA A 22 11.42 9.18 5.58
C ALA A 22 11.32 8.58 6.98
N LYS A 23 10.26 7.79 7.25
CA LYS A 23 10.05 7.11 8.54
C LYS A 23 11.19 6.14 8.84
N SER A 24 11.70 5.40 7.85
CA SER A 24 12.84 4.48 8.03
C SER A 24 14.18 5.19 8.22
N ALA A 25 14.36 6.40 7.68
CA ALA A 25 15.61 7.16 7.78
C ALA A 25 15.74 7.93 9.12
N SER A 26 14.64 8.25 9.78
CA SER A 26 14.64 8.97 11.05
C SER A 26 14.90 8.01 12.22
N ARG A 27 16.17 7.90 12.65
CA ARG A 27 16.56 7.10 13.82
C ARG A 27 16.05 7.62 15.18
N ASP A 28 15.72 8.91 15.29
CA ASP A 28 15.48 9.58 16.59
C ASP A 28 14.15 10.35 16.72
N GLY A 29 13.08 9.94 16.04
CA GLY A 29 11.73 10.53 16.25
C GLY A 29 11.59 12.04 15.97
N LYS A 30 12.65 12.73 15.52
CA LYS A 30 12.64 14.16 15.20
C LYS A 30 11.99 14.37 13.83
N LYS A 31 10.76 14.89 13.91
CA LYS A 31 9.89 15.47 12.87
C LYS A 31 10.11 14.93 11.45
N LYS A 32 9.12 14.17 10.97
CA LYS A 32 8.79 13.93 9.55
C LYS A 32 9.10 15.19 8.74
N ASN A 33 10.30 15.27 8.19
CA ASN A 33 10.77 16.51 7.62
C ASN A 33 10.10 16.62 6.25
N TYR A 34 9.05 17.42 6.15
CA TYR A 34 8.25 17.58 4.94
C TYR A 34 9.15 17.83 3.72
N GLY A 35 10.21 18.61 3.87
CA GLY A 35 11.21 18.81 2.81
C GLY A 35 11.95 17.53 2.39
N PHE A 36 12.24 16.62 3.31
CA PHE A 36 12.84 15.32 2.97
C PHE A 36 11.85 14.41 2.23
N ILE A 37 10.59 14.37 2.69
CA ILE A 37 9.51 13.61 2.03
C ILE A 37 9.31 14.14 0.61
N LYS A 38 9.14 15.46 0.45
CA LYS A 38 8.97 16.12 -0.83
C LYS A 38 10.14 15.83 -1.78
N ARG A 39 11.38 15.94 -1.29
CA ARG A 39 12.56 15.60 -2.09
C ARG A 39 12.53 14.14 -2.57
N LYS A 40 12.19 13.19 -1.69
CA LYS A 40 12.12 11.77 -2.05
C LYS A 40 10.99 11.46 -3.01
N PHE A 41 9.85 12.11 -2.87
CA PHE A 41 8.76 12.06 -3.83
C PHE A 41 9.21 12.55 -5.21
N LEU A 42 9.85 13.72 -5.30
CA LEU A 42 10.35 14.26 -6.57
C LEU A 42 11.47 13.40 -7.18
N ASP A 43 12.36 12.86 -6.36
CA ASP A 43 13.40 11.92 -6.82
C ASP A 43 12.76 10.63 -7.40
N LEU A 44 11.65 10.12 -6.83
CA LEU A 44 10.91 8.97 -7.36
C LEU A 44 10.17 9.33 -8.66
N LYS A 45 9.41 10.43 -8.65
CA LYS A 45 8.63 10.91 -9.80
C LYS A 45 9.51 11.20 -11.03
N SER A 46 10.71 11.74 -10.82
CA SER A 46 11.69 11.99 -11.89
C SER A 46 12.47 10.75 -12.33
N GLY A 47 12.31 9.61 -11.66
CA GLY A 47 13.10 8.40 -11.90
C GLY A 47 14.56 8.49 -11.42
N LYS A 48 14.96 9.57 -10.74
CA LYS A 48 16.31 9.73 -10.17
C LYS A 48 16.61 8.67 -9.10
N ILE A 49 15.58 8.21 -8.39
CA ILE A 49 15.65 6.99 -7.58
C ILE A 49 14.49 6.08 -7.95
N SER A 50 14.70 4.78 -7.88
CA SER A 50 13.63 3.78 -7.93
C SER A 50 13.33 3.27 -6.52
N TRP A 51 12.10 2.80 -6.28
CA TRP A 51 11.84 1.98 -5.11
C TRP A 51 12.56 0.63 -5.21
N SER A 52 12.73 -0.05 -4.07
CA SER A 52 13.34 -1.39 -4.02
C SER A 52 12.56 -2.40 -4.87
N ASP A 53 13.22 -3.46 -5.28
CA ASP A 53 12.54 -4.67 -5.75
C ASP A 53 11.63 -5.22 -4.64
N ILE A 54 10.44 -5.71 -5.00
CA ILE A 54 9.46 -6.30 -4.08
C ILE A 54 9.99 -7.54 -3.36
N LEU A 55 10.95 -8.25 -3.99
CA LEU A 55 11.62 -9.41 -3.39
C LEU A 55 12.27 -9.07 -2.05
N ARG A 56 12.77 -7.85 -1.88
CA ARG A 56 13.34 -7.40 -0.60
C ARG A 56 12.28 -7.45 0.50
N GLU A 57 11.07 -6.94 0.23
CA GLU A 57 10.01 -6.96 1.23
C GLU A 57 9.45 -8.37 1.47
N ASP A 58 9.49 -9.27 0.48
CA ASP A 58 9.12 -10.67 0.69
C ASP A 58 10.06 -11.38 1.65
N MET A 59 11.37 -11.21 1.46
CA MET A 59 12.37 -11.81 2.36
C MET A 59 12.19 -11.29 3.78
N GLN A 60 11.96 -9.98 3.95
CA GLN A 60 11.66 -9.41 5.27
C GLN A 60 10.37 -9.95 5.90
N PHE A 61 9.36 -10.29 5.09
CA PHE A 61 8.14 -10.93 5.59
C PHE A 61 8.34 -12.40 5.96
N ILE A 62 9.19 -13.13 5.23
CA ILE A 62 9.58 -14.50 5.56
C ILE A 62 10.32 -14.55 6.90
N GLU A 63 11.20 -13.57 7.14
CA GLU A 63 11.96 -13.43 8.39
C GLU A 63 11.12 -12.90 9.56
N SER A 64 9.94 -12.32 9.29
CA SER A 64 9.08 -11.73 10.32
C SER A 64 8.34 -12.79 11.14
N GLU A 65 7.99 -12.45 12.37
CA GLU A 65 7.20 -13.34 13.23
C GLU A 65 5.84 -13.65 12.59
N LYS A 66 5.43 -14.92 12.67
CA LYS A 66 4.17 -15.40 12.12
C LYS A 66 2.99 -14.95 13.00
N VAL A 67 2.55 -13.72 12.83
CA VAL A 67 1.41 -13.12 13.52
C VAL A 67 0.44 -12.46 12.54
N CYS A 68 -0.80 -12.23 12.96
CA CYS A 68 -1.77 -11.50 12.16
C CYS A 68 -1.30 -10.05 11.97
N ILE A 69 -1.06 -9.63 10.72
CA ILE A 69 -0.55 -8.29 10.43
C ILE A 69 -1.52 -7.17 10.83
N TYR A 70 -2.82 -7.48 10.92
CA TYR A 70 -3.88 -6.52 11.24
C TYR A 70 -4.11 -6.32 12.74
N CYS A 71 -3.98 -7.38 13.54
CA CYS A 71 -4.37 -7.34 14.97
C CYS A 71 -3.35 -7.97 15.93
N GLY A 72 -2.26 -8.55 15.43
CA GLY A 72 -1.20 -9.17 16.25
C GLY A 72 -1.53 -10.56 16.82
N ALA A 73 -2.70 -11.15 16.52
CA ALA A 73 -3.03 -12.51 16.97
C ALA A 73 -2.02 -13.54 16.45
N THR A 74 -1.66 -14.51 17.28
CA THR A 74 -0.70 -15.60 16.94
C THR A 74 -1.39 -16.90 16.54
N GLU A 75 -2.72 -16.99 16.73
CA GLU A 75 -3.52 -18.19 16.50
C GLU A 75 -4.49 -18.03 15.31
N ASN A 76 -5.01 -19.15 14.82
CA ASN A 76 -5.99 -19.21 13.74
C ASN A 76 -5.55 -18.42 12.49
N LEU A 77 -4.25 -18.48 12.20
CA LEU A 77 -3.61 -17.76 11.11
C LEU A 77 -3.89 -18.43 9.76
N THR A 78 -4.13 -17.58 8.77
CA THR A 78 -4.40 -17.92 7.38
C THR A 78 -3.53 -17.05 6.47
N LYS A 79 -3.38 -17.46 5.22
CA LYS A 79 -2.78 -16.63 4.18
C LYS A 79 -3.85 -15.70 3.62
N ASP A 80 -3.59 -14.40 3.64
CA ASP A 80 -4.46 -13.38 3.08
C ASP A 80 -3.78 -12.68 1.91
N HIS A 81 -4.59 -12.21 0.96
CA HIS A 81 -4.16 -11.44 -0.20
C HIS A 81 -4.32 -9.95 0.10
N ILE A 82 -3.23 -9.18 0.02
CA ILE A 82 -3.27 -7.75 0.36
C ILE A 82 -4.27 -7.02 -0.56
N ILE A 83 -4.11 -7.16 -1.89
CA ILE A 83 -5.18 -6.84 -2.85
C ILE A 83 -6.07 -8.08 -3.07
N PRO A 84 -7.39 -7.93 -3.29
CA PRO A 84 -8.27 -9.08 -3.51
C PRO A 84 -7.85 -9.92 -4.71
N LYS A 85 -7.94 -11.25 -4.59
CA LYS A 85 -7.74 -12.17 -5.73
C LYS A 85 -8.74 -11.96 -6.87
N SER A 86 -9.89 -11.40 -6.55
CA SER A 86 -10.96 -11.15 -7.52
C SER A 86 -10.62 -10.02 -8.49
N ILE A 87 -9.55 -9.24 -8.24
CA ILE A 87 -9.09 -8.21 -9.17
C ILE A 87 -8.84 -8.82 -10.56
N SER A 88 -9.58 -8.31 -11.54
CA SER A 88 -9.59 -8.80 -12.92
C SER A 88 -9.60 -7.64 -13.92
N ILE A 89 -8.47 -6.94 -14.04
CA ILE A 89 -8.26 -5.88 -15.04
C ILE A 89 -8.33 -6.44 -16.47
N ASN A 90 -7.77 -7.62 -16.68
CA ASN A 90 -7.91 -8.39 -17.91
C ASN A 90 -7.85 -9.89 -17.61
N GLU A 91 -8.10 -10.73 -18.61
CA GLU A 91 -8.21 -12.18 -18.44
C GLU A 91 -6.98 -12.85 -17.82
N ARG A 92 -5.78 -12.25 -18.01
CA ARG A 92 -4.52 -12.78 -17.48
C ARG A 92 -4.35 -12.56 -15.97
N CYS A 93 -5.16 -11.69 -15.34
CA CYS A 93 -5.10 -11.42 -13.91
C CYS A 93 -5.31 -12.67 -13.05
N LYS A 94 -6.06 -13.66 -13.57
CA LYS A 94 -6.30 -14.95 -12.91
C LYS A 94 -5.03 -15.76 -12.65
N THR A 95 -3.96 -15.50 -13.41
CA THR A 95 -2.69 -16.21 -13.32
C THR A 95 -1.48 -15.27 -13.19
N CYS A 96 -1.69 -13.95 -13.02
CA CYS A 96 -0.58 -13.01 -12.99
C CYS A 96 0.09 -12.97 -11.60
N ASP A 97 1.42 -12.84 -11.61
CA ASP A 97 2.22 -12.85 -10.37
C ASP A 97 1.92 -11.67 -9.44
N ALA A 98 1.41 -10.56 -9.98
CA ALA A 98 1.04 -9.39 -9.17
C ALA A 98 -0.15 -9.69 -8.23
N VAL A 99 -1.14 -10.45 -8.71
CA VAL A 99 -2.37 -10.77 -7.97
C VAL A 99 -2.25 -12.11 -7.24
N GLN A 100 -1.69 -13.13 -7.90
CA GLN A 100 -1.62 -14.50 -7.38
C GLN A 100 -0.29 -14.83 -6.68
N GLY A 101 0.76 -14.06 -6.91
CA GLY A 101 2.10 -14.36 -6.43
C GLY A 101 2.30 -14.11 -4.94
N VAL A 102 3.41 -14.62 -4.39
CA VAL A 102 3.79 -14.51 -2.97
C VAL A 102 3.90 -13.05 -2.49
N HIS A 103 4.20 -12.14 -3.41
CA HIS A 103 4.20 -10.70 -3.20
C HIS A 103 2.89 -10.20 -2.62
N ASN A 104 1.76 -10.78 -3.00
CA ASN A 104 0.45 -10.39 -2.51
C ASN A 104 0.04 -11.14 -1.22
N ILE A 105 0.88 -12.01 -0.66
CA ILE A 105 0.53 -12.87 0.48
C ILE A 105 1.09 -12.33 1.79
N ILE A 106 0.25 -12.38 2.84
CA ILE A 106 0.58 -12.03 4.22
C ILE A 106 -0.10 -13.01 5.21
N TRP A 107 0.31 -12.96 6.48
CA TRP A 107 -0.37 -13.66 7.57
C TRP A 107 -1.47 -12.80 8.17
N ALA A 108 -2.68 -13.35 8.26
CA ALA A 108 -3.81 -12.74 8.95
C ALA A 108 -4.62 -13.81 9.68
N CYS A 109 -5.16 -13.50 10.86
CA CYS A 109 -6.09 -14.41 11.52
C CYS A 109 -7.40 -14.52 10.71
N LYS A 110 -8.09 -15.65 10.81
CA LYS A 110 -9.34 -15.91 10.08
C LYS A 110 -10.38 -14.80 10.25
N SER A 111 -10.48 -14.20 11.44
CA SER A 111 -11.40 -13.10 11.74
C SER A 111 -11.07 -11.84 10.93
N CYS A 112 -9.81 -11.38 10.95
CA CYS A 112 -9.38 -10.20 10.19
C CYS A 112 -9.47 -10.43 8.68
N ASN A 113 -9.04 -11.60 8.18
CA ASN A 113 -9.13 -11.95 6.77
C ASN A 113 -10.59 -11.91 6.27
N SER A 114 -11.51 -12.51 7.04
CA SER A 114 -12.95 -12.48 6.70
C SER A 114 -13.53 -11.07 6.73
N LYS A 115 -13.16 -10.25 7.73
CA LYS A 115 -13.61 -8.85 7.84
C LYS A 115 -13.08 -7.96 6.72
N LYS A 116 -11.85 -8.22 6.26
CA LYS A 116 -11.25 -7.49 5.14
C LYS A 116 -12.05 -7.72 3.86
N GLY A 117 -12.37 -8.97 3.52
CA GLY A 117 -13.05 -9.29 2.27
C GLY A 117 -12.32 -8.69 1.06
N THR A 118 -13.02 -7.88 0.27
CA THR A 118 -12.50 -7.22 -0.94
C THR A 118 -12.00 -5.79 -0.70
N LYS A 119 -11.93 -5.34 0.56
CA LYS A 119 -11.48 -3.98 0.90
C LYS A 119 -10.02 -3.74 0.54
N GLY A 120 -9.71 -2.50 0.20
CA GLY A 120 -8.33 -2.04 0.05
C GLY A 120 -7.62 -1.91 1.39
N LEU A 121 -6.30 -1.72 1.37
CA LEU A 121 -5.52 -1.68 2.62
C LEU A 121 -5.85 -0.46 3.46
N TYR A 122 -6.01 0.70 2.83
CA TYR A 122 -6.30 1.94 3.56
C TYR A 122 -7.71 1.90 4.16
N GLU A 123 -8.68 1.35 3.46
CA GLU A 123 -10.03 1.10 3.94
C GLU A 123 -10.04 0.18 5.17
N VAL A 124 -9.29 -0.92 5.13
CA VAL A 124 -9.15 -1.82 6.30
C VAL A 124 -8.59 -1.07 7.51
N TYR A 125 -7.55 -0.26 7.33
CA TYR A 125 -6.95 0.48 8.45
C TYR A 125 -7.81 1.63 8.95
N ARG A 126 -8.63 2.24 8.07
CA ARG A 126 -9.66 3.20 8.47
C ARG A 126 -10.68 2.53 9.39
N ASP A 127 -11.09 1.31 9.07
CA ASP A 127 -12.05 0.55 9.89
C ASP A 127 -11.45 0.05 11.22
N ILE A 128 -10.14 -0.29 11.24
CA ILE A 128 -9.43 -0.68 12.48
C ILE A 128 -9.26 0.53 13.41
N TYR A 129 -9.09 1.74 12.85
CA TYR A 129 -8.86 2.97 13.60
C TYR A 129 -9.86 4.08 13.20
N PRO A 130 -11.16 3.91 13.48
CA PRO A 130 -12.21 4.81 12.98
C PRO A 130 -12.08 6.25 13.51
N ASP A 131 -11.52 6.42 14.71
CA ASP A 131 -11.36 7.73 15.35
C ASP A 131 -10.02 8.42 15.00
N GLU A 132 -9.12 7.74 14.28
CA GLU A 132 -7.79 8.25 13.95
C GLU A 132 -7.77 8.89 12.56
N LYS A 133 -7.76 10.22 12.51
CA LYS A 133 -7.66 10.98 11.24
C LYS A 133 -6.42 10.62 10.40
N LYS A 134 -5.35 10.14 11.05
CA LYS A 134 -4.12 9.67 10.40
C LYS A 134 -3.95 8.15 10.53
N PHE A 135 -5.04 7.38 10.43
CA PHE A 135 -5.02 5.91 10.49
C PHE A 135 -3.93 5.30 9.59
N PHE A 136 -3.66 5.89 8.42
CA PHE A 136 -2.63 5.44 7.49
C PHE A 136 -1.21 5.47 8.09
N ASP A 137 -0.92 6.34 9.07
CA ASP A 137 0.38 6.37 9.75
C ASP A 137 0.60 5.13 10.66
N LYS A 138 -0.48 4.38 10.97
CA LYS A 138 -0.47 3.14 11.75
C LYS A 138 -0.22 1.89 10.90
N ILE A 139 -0.26 2.00 9.57
CA ILE A 139 0.00 0.86 8.68
C ILE A 139 1.47 0.43 8.87
N PRO A 140 1.74 -0.88 9.06
CA PRO A 140 3.09 -1.41 9.09
C PRO A 140 3.84 -1.04 7.81
N PRO A 141 5.02 -0.39 7.90
CA PRO A 141 5.74 0.08 6.72
C PRO A 141 5.99 -1.00 5.67
N LEU A 142 6.27 -2.24 6.10
CA LEU A 142 6.52 -3.35 5.20
C LEU A 142 5.26 -3.76 4.42
N LEU A 143 4.10 -3.76 5.08
CA LEU A 143 2.81 -4.06 4.46
C LEU A 143 2.43 -2.98 3.43
N GLU A 144 2.57 -1.71 3.81
CA GLU A 144 2.24 -0.58 2.94
C GLU A 144 3.11 -0.56 1.68
N LYS A 145 4.43 -0.83 1.80
CA LYS A 145 5.32 -0.94 0.63
C LYS A 145 4.86 -2.00 -0.37
N LYS A 146 4.49 -3.19 0.12
CA LYS A 146 4.01 -4.27 -0.76
C LYS A 146 2.70 -3.87 -1.43
N TYR A 147 1.77 -3.30 -0.67
CA TYR A 147 0.51 -2.79 -1.20
C TYR A 147 0.71 -1.78 -2.32
N LEU A 148 1.48 -0.72 -2.07
CA LEU A 148 1.74 0.35 -3.04
C LEU A 148 2.36 -0.18 -4.35
N LYS A 149 3.32 -1.11 -4.26
CA LYS A 149 3.95 -1.72 -5.44
C LYS A 149 2.98 -2.57 -6.26
N ILE A 150 2.09 -3.30 -5.58
CA ILE A 150 1.10 -4.14 -6.26
C ILE A 150 0.01 -3.28 -6.89
N VAL A 151 -0.49 -2.27 -6.18
CA VAL A 151 -1.46 -1.30 -6.72
C VAL A 151 -0.88 -0.58 -7.92
N TYR A 152 0.38 -0.13 -7.86
CA TYR A 152 1.06 0.48 -9.01
C TYR A 152 1.06 -0.43 -10.24
N ARG A 153 1.45 -1.71 -10.07
CA ARG A 153 1.42 -2.70 -11.16
C ARG A 153 0.01 -2.88 -11.74
N CYS A 154 -1.00 -2.92 -10.88
CA CYS A 154 -2.40 -3.05 -11.29
C CYS A 154 -2.88 -1.80 -12.04
N CYS A 155 -2.64 -0.61 -11.51
CA CYS A 155 -3.01 0.66 -12.15
C CYS A 155 -2.28 0.86 -13.48
N ASN A 156 -1.00 0.50 -13.56
CA ASN A 156 -0.24 0.52 -14.80
C ASN A 156 -0.83 -0.44 -15.85
N CYS A 157 -1.23 -1.64 -15.41
CA CYS A 157 -1.88 -2.61 -16.30
C CYS A 157 -3.27 -2.15 -16.80
N ALA A 158 -3.91 -1.24 -16.07
CA ALA A 158 -5.21 -0.66 -16.40
C ALA A 158 -5.11 0.71 -17.08
N ASP A 159 -3.89 1.21 -17.36
CA ASP A 159 -3.63 2.56 -17.88
C ASP A 159 -4.23 3.70 -17.01
N LYS A 160 -4.22 3.51 -15.68
CA LYS A 160 -4.84 4.42 -14.70
C LYS A 160 -3.89 5.22 -13.83
N LEU A 161 -2.58 5.07 -14.00
CA LEU A 161 -1.58 5.79 -13.20
C LEU A 161 -1.73 7.31 -13.30
N CYS A 162 -2.12 7.80 -14.48
CA CYS A 162 -2.30 9.22 -14.76
C CYS A 162 -3.66 9.77 -14.31
N ASN A 163 -4.55 8.94 -13.76
CA ASN A 163 -5.85 9.41 -13.29
C ASN A 163 -5.65 10.44 -12.17
N GLU A 164 -6.41 11.54 -12.25
CA GLU A 164 -6.41 12.58 -11.23
C GLU A 164 -6.94 12.03 -9.91
N ILE A 165 -6.31 12.42 -8.80
CA ILE A 165 -6.85 12.20 -7.46
C ILE A 165 -7.94 13.23 -7.19
N ASP A 166 -8.91 12.92 -6.31
CA ASP A 166 -9.93 13.89 -5.96
C ASP A 166 -9.26 15.11 -5.28
N PRO A 167 -9.33 16.34 -5.84
CA PRO A 167 -8.66 17.50 -5.27
C PRO A 167 -9.29 17.97 -3.94
N LYS A 168 -10.52 17.54 -3.62
CA LYS A 168 -11.22 17.88 -2.36
C LYS A 168 -10.90 16.89 -1.25
N THR A 169 -10.68 15.62 -1.56
CA THR A 169 -10.41 14.57 -0.56
C THR A 169 -8.99 14.02 -0.60
N GLY A 170 -8.35 13.99 -1.78
CA GLY A 170 -6.92 13.77 -2.06
C GLY A 170 -6.31 12.76 -1.10
N SER A 171 -7.00 11.63 -0.97
CA SER A 171 -6.94 10.77 0.19
C SER A 171 -6.14 9.53 -0.17
N VAL A 172 -5.48 8.92 0.80
CA VAL A 172 -4.90 7.59 0.60
C VAL A 172 -5.93 6.55 0.14
N LEU A 173 -7.22 6.82 0.34
CA LEU A 173 -8.33 6.00 -0.14
C LEU A 173 -8.45 6.03 -1.68
N ASP A 174 -7.99 7.07 -2.36
CA ASP A 174 -8.01 7.13 -3.83
C ASP A 174 -7.14 5.99 -4.43
N ILE A 175 -6.10 5.55 -3.69
CA ILE A 175 -5.31 4.37 -4.04
C ILE A 175 -6.18 3.10 -4.00
N ASP A 176 -7.01 2.94 -2.98
CA ASP A 176 -7.92 1.79 -2.86
C ASP A 176 -9.01 1.84 -3.95
N GLU A 177 -9.57 3.02 -4.19
CA GLU A 177 -10.64 3.28 -5.14
C GLU A 177 -10.21 3.05 -6.59
N SER A 178 -8.95 3.32 -6.91
CA SER A 178 -8.38 3.07 -8.25
C SER A 178 -8.55 1.63 -8.75
N LEU A 179 -8.76 0.69 -7.82
CA LEU A 179 -8.94 -0.74 -8.11
C LEU A 179 -10.38 -1.24 -7.97
N ASN A 180 -11.32 -0.43 -7.47
CA ASN A 180 -12.65 -0.90 -7.07
C ASN A 180 -13.48 -1.47 -8.23
N GLU A 181 -13.38 -0.89 -9.42
CA GLU A 181 -14.15 -1.35 -10.58
C GLU A 181 -13.69 -2.71 -11.13
N PHE A 182 -12.53 -3.21 -10.69
CA PHE A 182 -11.97 -4.48 -11.17
C PHE A 182 -12.21 -5.65 -10.20
N LYS A 183 -12.86 -5.40 -9.06
CA LYS A 183 -13.03 -6.37 -7.96
C LYS A 183 -14.16 -7.35 -8.16
#